data_AF-A0A960J607-F1
#
_entry.id   AF-A0A960J607-F1
#
_cell.length_a   1.000
_cell.length_b   1.000
_cell.length_c   1.000
_cell.angle_alpha   90.00
_cell.angle_beta   90.00
_cell.angle_gamma   90.00
#
_symmetry.space_group_name_H-M   'P 1'
#
loop_
_entity.id
_entity.type
_entity.pdbx_description
1 polymer ?
#
loop_
_entity_poly.entity_id
_entity_poly.type
_entity_poly.pdbx_seq_one_letter_code
_entity_poly.pdbx_strand_id
1 'polypeptide(L)'
;MTKRNDIQIPVRAGRVLGVAIAAGVAIRLASAFAQGDVVEPLPAIHDQVSYDALARRVLDGFGFSFATAHWPATPAGEPTAHWSYLYTLYLSLVY
;
A
#
# COMPACT_ATOMS: atom_id res chain seq x y z
N MET A 1 -10.98 0.00 -43.83
CA MET A 1 -11.84 0.80 -42.92
C MET A 1 -12.21 -0.08 -41.73
N THR A 2 -11.48 0.05 -40.62
CA THR A 2 -11.69 -0.73 -39.39
C THR A 2 -12.80 -0.08 -38.57
N LYS A 3 -13.91 -0.80 -38.33
CA LYS A 3 -14.98 -0.36 -37.43
C LYS A 3 -14.40 -0.14 -36.03
N ARG A 4 -14.54 1.07 -35.50
CA ARG A 4 -14.24 1.41 -34.11
C ARG A 4 -15.30 0.72 -33.23
N ASN A 5 -14.88 -0.20 -32.37
CA ASN A 5 -15.76 -0.88 -31.43
C ASN A 5 -15.97 0.05 -30.23
N ASP A 6 -16.98 0.90 -30.29
CA ASP A 6 -17.33 1.79 -29.19
C ASP A 6 -18.01 0.94 -28.09
N ILE A 7 -17.28 0.61 -27.03
CA ILE A 7 -17.81 -0.09 -25.86
C ILE A 7 -18.82 0.84 -25.18
N GLN A 8 -20.11 0.67 -25.49
CA GLN A 8 -21.20 1.37 -24.83
C GLN A 8 -21.43 0.71 -23.46
N ILE A 9 -20.84 1.28 -22.40
CA ILE A 9 -21.16 0.84 -21.03
C ILE A 9 -22.62 1.24 -20.76
N PRO A 10 -23.53 0.29 -20.51
CA PRO A 10 -24.92 0.63 -20.24
C PRO A 10 -24.98 1.50 -18.97
N VAL A 11 -25.76 2.58 -19.00
CA VAL A 11 -25.85 3.57 -17.89
C VAL A 11 -26.10 2.91 -16.54
N ARG A 12 -26.85 1.79 -16.52
CA ARG A 12 -27.08 0.97 -15.32
C ARG A 12 -25.79 0.34 -14.77
N ALA A 13 -24.92 -0.18 -15.63
CA ALA A 13 -23.62 -0.73 -15.21
C ALA A 13 -22.69 0.37 -14.70
N GLY A 14 -22.64 1.52 -15.38
CA GLY A 14 -21.87 2.68 -14.90
C GLY A 14 -22.31 3.16 -13.52
N ARG A 15 -23.63 3.23 -13.27
CA ARG A 15 -24.19 3.56 -11.95
C ARG A 15 -23.83 2.54 -10.88
N VAL A 16 -23.97 1.24 -11.19
CA VAL A 16 -23.62 0.17 -10.24
C VAL A 16 -22.15 0.20 -9.89
N LEU A 17 -21.26 0.38 -10.88
CA LEU A 17 -19.83 0.52 -10.64
C LEU A 17 -19.51 1.75 -9.78
N GLY A 18 -20.13 2.90 -10.09
CA GLY A 18 -19.96 4.11 -9.30
C GLY A 18 -20.37 3.92 -7.83
N VAL A 19 -21.52 3.28 -7.59
CA VAL A 19 -21.97 2.94 -6.23
C VAL A 19 -21.00 1.98 -5.53
N ALA A 20 -20.51 0.95 -6.24
CA ALA A 20 -19.56 -0.01 -5.67
C ALA A 20 -18.23 0.66 -5.29
N ILE A 21 -17.71 1.56 -6.13
CA ILE A 21 -16.50 2.35 -5.83
C ILE A 21 -16.74 3.26 -4.63
N ALA A 22 -17.84 4.02 -4.62
CA ALA A 22 -18.16 4.94 -3.53
C ALA A 22 -18.32 4.20 -2.19
N ALA A 23 -19.04 3.09 -2.18
CA ALA A 23 -19.17 2.23 -1.00
C ALA A 23 -17.80 1.66 -0.57
N GLY A 24 -16.99 1.19 -1.52
CA GLY A 24 -15.66 0.66 -1.25
C GLY A 24 -14.70 1.68 -0.64
N VAL A 25 -14.77 2.95 -1.08
CA VAL A 25 -14.00 4.06 -0.50
C VAL A 25 -14.53 4.40 0.89
N ALA A 26 -15.86 4.56 1.06
CA ALA A 26 -16.47 4.91 2.33
C ALA A 26 -16.14 3.89 3.43
N ILE A 27 -16.20 2.58 3.12
CA ILE A 27 -15.86 1.51 4.07
C ILE A 27 -14.37 1.58 4.46
N ARG A 28 -13.47 1.82 3.50
CA ARG A 28 -12.03 1.95 3.77
C ARG A 28 -11.71 3.15 4.66
N LEU A 29 -12.34 4.29 4.40
CA LEU A 29 -12.20 5.49 5.24
C LEU A 29 -12.73 5.25 6.66
N ALA A 30 -13.92 4.66 6.78
CA ALA A 30 -14.47 4.30 8.09
C ALA A 30 -13.56 3.34 8.86
N SER A 31 -12.99 2.35 8.17
CA SER A 31 -12.00 1.42 8.76
C SER A 31 -10.73 2.14 9.22
N ALA A 32 -10.21 3.08 8.43
CA ALA A 32 -9.02 3.87 8.80
C ALA A 32 -9.28 4.71 10.06
N PHE A 33 -10.42 5.40 10.13
CA PHE A 33 -10.81 6.16 11.33
C PHE A 33 -11.01 5.27 12.56
N ALA A 34 -11.51 4.04 12.38
CA ALA A 34 -11.73 3.10 13.47
C ALA A 34 -10.41 2.49 14.01
N GLN A 35 -9.44 2.23 13.14
CA GLN A 35 -8.14 1.64 13.51
C GLN A 35 -7.13 2.69 13.99
N GLY A 36 -7.25 3.94 13.55
CA GLY A 36 -6.34 5.03 13.92
C GLY A 36 -5.02 4.99 13.13
N ASP A 37 -4.01 5.68 13.66
CA ASP A 37 -2.71 5.89 13.02
C ASP A 37 -1.57 5.16 13.77
N VAL A 38 -1.83 3.93 14.19
CA VAL A 38 -0.85 3.10 14.89
C VAL A 38 -0.45 1.94 14.00
N VAL A 39 0.85 1.78 13.79
CA VAL A 39 1.41 0.60 13.11
C VAL A 39 1.83 -0.40 14.17
N GLU A 40 0.99 -1.41 14.38
CA GLU A 40 1.26 -2.50 15.32
C GLU A 40 1.25 -3.87 14.63
N PRO A 41 2.01 -4.86 15.13
CA PRO A 41 2.00 -6.20 14.58
C PRO A 41 0.65 -6.87 14.85
N LEU A 42 -0.10 -7.11 13.78
CA LEU A 42 -1.35 -7.87 13.82
C LEU A 42 -1.17 -9.23 13.13
N PRO A 43 -1.91 -10.27 13.54
CA PRO A 43 -1.81 -11.59 12.91
C PRO A 43 -2.04 -11.50 11.40
N ALA A 44 -1.12 -12.08 10.62
CA ALA A 44 -1.16 -12.15 9.16
C ALA A 44 -0.97 -10.82 8.38
N ILE A 45 -0.61 -9.71 9.04
CA ILE A 45 -0.34 -8.42 8.38
C ILE A 45 1.01 -7.82 8.81
N HIS A 46 2.08 -8.57 8.55
CA HIS A 46 3.46 -8.15 8.84
C HIS A 46 4.04 -7.17 7.80
N ASP A 47 3.44 -7.08 6.61
CA ASP A 47 3.92 -6.19 5.55
C ASP A 47 3.82 -4.71 5.95
N GLN A 48 2.77 -4.33 6.69
CA GLN A 48 2.58 -2.96 7.17
C GLN A 48 3.74 -2.51 8.06
N VAL A 49 4.16 -3.36 9.01
CA VAL A 49 5.30 -3.10 9.90
C VAL A 49 6.60 -2.99 9.10
N SER A 50 6.76 -3.85 8.08
CA SER A 50 7.94 -3.84 7.22
C SER A 50 8.05 -2.53 6.44
N TYR A 51 6.94 -2.05 5.87
CA TYR A 51 6.93 -0.83 5.09
C TYR A 51 7.04 0.45 5.93
N ASP A 52 6.43 0.50 7.12
CA ASP A 52 6.65 1.59 8.09
C ASP A 52 8.14 1.68 8.47
N ALA A 53 8.75 0.54 8.83
CA ALA A 53 10.15 0.49 9.21
C ALA A 53 11.08 0.95 8.07
N LEU A 54 10.81 0.53 6.83
CA LEU A 54 11.59 0.96 5.66
C LEU A 54 11.42 2.44 5.36
N ALA A 55 10.20 2.96 5.41
CA ALA A 55 9.94 4.37 5.13
C ALA A 55 10.67 5.27 6.15
N ARG A 56 10.64 4.92 7.44
CA ARG A 56 11.41 5.60 8.49
C ARG A 56 12.92 5.49 8.26
N ARG A 57 13.43 4.31 7.88
CA ARG A 57 14.86 4.12 7.56
C ARG A 57 15.34 4.99 6.40
N VAL A 58 14.51 5.14 5.37
CA VAL A 58 14.79 6.03 4.23
C VAL A 58 14.83 7.49 4.69
N LEU A 59 13.86 7.93 5.50
CA LEU A 59 13.82 9.29 6.04
C LEU A 59 15.01 9.61 6.96
N ASP A 60 15.47 8.61 7.73
CA ASP A 60 16.66 8.71 8.56
C ASP A 60 17.99 8.67 7.75
N GLY A 61 17.95 8.45 6.44
CA GLY A 61 19.13 8.44 5.57
C GLY A 61 19.86 7.09 5.43
N PHE A 62 19.31 5.99 5.94
CA PHE A 62 19.91 4.65 5.85
C PHE A 62 19.56 3.90 4.55
N GLY A 63 18.72 4.50 3.70
CA GLY A 63 18.26 3.89 2.46
C GLY A 63 17.31 2.70 2.69
N PHE A 64 17.24 1.79 1.71
CA PHE A 64 16.34 0.63 1.72
C PHE A 64 16.97 -0.57 2.44
N SER A 65 17.12 -0.45 3.76
CA SER A 65 17.68 -1.49 4.64
C SER A 65 16.97 -1.53 6.00
N PHE A 66 16.92 -2.70 6.63
CA PHE A 66 16.41 -2.85 7.99
C PHE A 66 17.53 -2.72 9.04
N ALA A 67 17.19 -2.19 10.22
CA ALA A 67 18.12 -2.04 11.34
C ALA A 67 18.52 -3.38 11.98
N THR A 68 17.61 -4.35 11.93
CA THR A 68 17.74 -5.68 12.52
C THR A 68 17.34 -6.73 11.49
N ALA A 69 17.67 -8.00 11.76
CA ALA A 69 17.14 -9.11 10.98
C ALA A 69 15.60 -9.05 11.00
N HIS A 70 14.99 -9.01 9.82
CA HIS A 70 13.57 -8.69 9.66
C HIS A 70 12.75 -9.83 9.06
N TRP A 71 13.34 -10.54 8.10
CA TRP A 71 12.79 -11.75 7.50
C TRP A 71 13.88 -12.83 7.52
N PRO A 72 13.57 -14.14 7.54
CA PRO A 72 14.59 -15.20 7.57
C PRO A 72 15.68 -15.09 6.49
N ALA A 73 15.38 -14.41 5.38
CA ALA A 73 16.29 -14.15 4.26
C ALA A 73 16.70 -12.68 4.12
N THR A 74 16.60 -11.87 5.19
CA THR A 74 17.00 -10.45 5.19
C THR A 74 17.70 -10.09 6.49
N PRO A 75 19.03 -10.30 6.53
CA PRO A 75 19.90 -9.80 7.59
C PRO A 75 19.85 -8.27 7.73
N ALA A 76 20.34 -7.77 8.87
CA ALA A 76 20.42 -6.34 9.13
C ALA A 76 21.36 -5.64 8.13
N GLY A 77 20.98 -4.45 7.66
CA GLY A 77 21.79 -3.64 6.74
C GLY A 77 21.85 -4.16 5.29
N GLU A 78 21.23 -5.29 4.98
CA GLU A 78 21.19 -5.82 3.62
C GLU A 78 20.07 -5.19 2.76
N PRO A 79 20.25 -5.15 1.42
CA PRO A 79 19.25 -4.59 0.51
C PRO A 79 17.91 -5.33 0.56
N THR A 80 16.82 -4.57 0.62
CA THR A 80 15.46 -5.10 0.75
C THR A 80 14.78 -5.38 -0.59
N ALA A 81 15.41 -6.16 -1.47
CA ALA A 81 14.92 -6.40 -2.83
C ALA A 81 13.51 -7.04 -2.91
N HIS A 82 13.05 -7.67 -1.83
CA HIS A 82 11.72 -8.28 -1.74
C HIS A 82 10.59 -7.28 -1.49
N TRP A 83 10.92 -6.05 -1.06
CA TRP A 83 9.95 -5.00 -0.77
C TRP A 83 9.93 -3.95 -1.89
N SER A 84 8.75 -3.39 -2.15
CA SER A 84 8.58 -2.40 -3.22
C SER A 84 9.25 -1.07 -2.87
N TYR A 85 10.31 -0.72 -3.59
CA TYR A 85 10.97 0.59 -3.45
C TYR A 85 10.01 1.76 -3.71
N LEU A 86 9.15 1.63 -4.73
CA LEU A 86 8.20 2.69 -5.08
C LEU A 86 7.18 2.91 -3.96
N TYR A 87 6.69 1.83 -3.35
CA TYR A 87 5.73 1.95 -2.25
C TYR A 87 6.39 2.52 -0.99
N THR A 88 7.63 2.11 -0.67
CA THR A 88 8.40 2.71 0.42
C THR A 88 8.61 4.21 0.20
N LEU A 89 9.01 4.65 -1.01
CA LEU A 89 9.17 6.07 -1.31
C LEU A 89 7.85 6.84 -1.21
N TYR A 90 6.74 6.25 -1.66
CA TYR A 90 5.43 6.84 -1.48
C TYR A 90 5.11 7.06 0.01
N LEU A 91 5.33 6.07 0.87
CA LEU A 91 5.11 6.21 2.31
C LEU A 91 6.05 7.23 2.95
N SER A 92 7.33 7.26 2.56
CA SER A 92 8.27 8.30 3.03
C SER A 92 7.82 9.71 2.68
N LEU A 93 7.05 9.91 1.60
CA LEU A 93 6.47 11.22 1.26
C LEU A 93 5.20 11.56 2.06
N VAL A 94 4.55 10.55 2.63
CA VAL A 94 3.34 10.72 3.45
C VAL A 94 3.68 11.05 4.90
N TYR A 95 4.77 10.46 5.43
CA TYR A 95 5.33 10.77 6.75
C TYR A 95 5.98 12.15 6.78
#